data_AF-A0A7Y1ZTT7-F1
#
_entry.id   AF-A0A7Y1ZTT7-F1
#
_cell.length_a   1.000
_cell.length_b   1.000
_cell.length_c   1.000
_cell.angle_alpha   90.00
_cell.angle_beta   90.00
_cell.angle_gamma   90.00
#
_symmetry.space_group_name_H-M   'P 1'
#
loop_
_entity.id
_entity.type
_entity.pdbx_description
1 polymer ?
#
loop_
_entity_poly.entity_id
_entity_poly.type
_entity_poly.pdbx_seq_one_letter_code
_entity_poly.pdbx_strand_id
1 'polypeptide(L)'
;MRAMSWVARMVEQRLADAARAGELDAGPLEGKPIPGIDEHRPDGWWAEQFVRRELSHDRRKVAVEAAAKACVAYWKADSEADVVALVRAANEAITAATRRQSFAWHNFDVVTSRRGRVRSRRAGRWSPRGRPTPAAVRR
;
A
#
# COMPACT_ATOMS: atom_id res chain seq x y z
N MET A 1 -14.20 -42.01 29.21
CA MET A 1 -14.03 -41.85 27.75
C MET A 1 -15.30 -41.23 27.19
N ARG A 2 -15.22 -40.05 26.57
CA ARG A 2 -16.40 -39.40 25.98
C ARG A 2 -16.67 -40.07 24.63
N ALA A 3 -17.84 -40.68 24.46
CA ALA A 3 -18.21 -41.28 23.18
C ALA A 3 -18.26 -40.17 22.11
N MET A 4 -17.50 -40.35 21.02
CA MET A 4 -17.52 -39.43 19.89
C MET A 4 -18.92 -39.43 19.27
N SER A 5 -19.42 -38.24 18.90
CA SER A 5 -20.72 -38.14 18.24
C SER A 5 -20.68 -38.91 16.92
N TRP A 6 -21.84 -39.45 16.50
CA TRP A 6 -21.94 -40.18 15.24
C TRP A 6 -21.48 -39.33 14.05
N VAL A 7 -21.73 -38.01 14.10
CA VAL A 7 -21.26 -37.04 13.09
C VAL A 7 -19.74 -36.95 13.09
N ALA A 8 -19.09 -36.82 14.24
CA ALA A 8 -17.62 -36.79 14.32
C ALA A 8 -17.03 -38.07 13.74
N ARG A 9 -17.57 -39.24 14.09
CA ARG A 9 -17.11 -40.53 13.54
C ARG A 9 -17.25 -40.60 12.02
N MET A 10 -18.36 -40.09 11.47
CA MET A 10 -18.59 -40.06 10.03
C MET A 10 -17.60 -39.14 9.31
N VAL A 11 -17.29 -37.98 9.90
CA VAL A 11 -16.30 -37.03 9.36
C VAL A 11 -14.89 -37.64 9.37
N GLU A 12 -14.48 -38.24 10.49
CA GLU A 12 -13.18 -38.92 10.58
C GLU A 12 -13.04 -40.04 9.56
N GLN A 13 -14.10 -40.85 9.37
CA GLN A 13 -14.10 -41.90 8.36
C GLN A 13 -13.93 -41.33 6.94
N ARG A 14 -14.67 -40.26 6.60
CA ARG A 14 -14.56 -39.59 5.30
C ARG A 14 -13.18 -39.02 5.05
N LEU A 15 -12.56 -38.42 6.07
CA LEU A 15 -11.19 -37.90 5.98
C LEU A 15 -10.18 -39.03 5.81
N ALA A 16 -10.32 -40.14 6.54
CA ALA A 16 -9.47 -41.31 6.38
C ALA A 16 -9.61 -41.97 5.00
N ASP A 17 -10.82 -41.99 4.44
CA ASP A 17 -11.08 -42.50 3.11
C ASP A 17 -10.44 -41.59 2.04
N ALA A 18 -10.64 -40.27 2.15
CA ALA A 18 -10.04 -39.28 1.26
C ALA A 18 -8.49 -39.28 1.33
N ALA A 19 -7.92 -39.42 2.53
CA ALA A 19 -6.46 -39.54 2.70
C ALA A 19 -5.92 -40.80 2.02
N ARG A 20 -6.58 -41.94 2.19
CA ARG A 20 -6.21 -43.21 1.52
C ARG A 20 -6.35 -43.14 0.00
N ALA A 21 -7.34 -42.40 -0.48
CA ALA A 21 -7.55 -42.14 -1.90
C ALA A 21 -6.58 -41.10 -2.48
N GLY A 22 -5.75 -40.45 -1.65
CA GLY A 22 -4.85 -39.38 -2.07
C GLY A 22 -5.56 -38.07 -2.41
N GLU A 23 -6.86 -37.94 -2.11
CA GLU A 23 -7.66 -36.73 -2.39
C GLU A 23 -7.26 -35.55 -1.49
N LEU A 24 -6.57 -35.83 -0.38
CA LEU A 24 -6.01 -34.80 0.51
C LEU A 24 -4.56 -34.43 0.15
N ASP A 25 -3.97 -35.05 -0.87
CA ASP A 25 -2.65 -34.70 -1.35
C ASP A 25 -2.75 -33.38 -2.14
N ALA A 26 -2.57 -32.28 -1.44
CA ALA A 26 -2.44 -30.98 -2.07
C ALA A 26 -1.05 -30.90 -2.71
N GLY A 27 -1.03 -30.64 -4.02
CA GLY A 27 0.22 -30.32 -4.72
C GLY A 27 0.98 -29.16 -4.05
N PRO A 28 2.25 -28.95 -4.44
CA PRO A 28 3.05 -27.85 -3.91
C PRO A 28 2.25 -26.55 -3.94
N LEU A 29 2.17 -25.84 -2.81
CA LEU A 29 1.35 -24.63 -2.67
C LEU A 29 1.56 -23.70 -3.87
N GLU A 30 0.57 -23.64 -4.75
CA GLU A 30 0.60 -22.75 -5.90
C GLU A 30 0.30 -21.33 -5.43
N GLY A 31 1.36 -20.62 -5.08
CA GLY A 31 1.28 -19.25 -4.61
C GLY A 31 2.51 -18.45 -5.05
N LYS A 32 2.31 -17.14 -5.24
CA LYS A 32 3.47 -16.25 -5.33
C LYS A 32 4.22 -16.33 -4.00
N PRO A 33 5.55 -16.55 -3.99
CA PRO A 33 6.32 -16.57 -2.76
C PRO A 33 6.09 -15.26 -2.03
N ILE A 34 5.75 -15.34 -0.75
CA ILE A 34 5.57 -14.16 0.09
C ILE A 34 6.98 -13.69 0.50
N PRO A 35 7.41 -12.49 0.07
CA PRO A 35 8.77 -12.04 0.36
C PRO A 35 8.99 -11.89 1.87
N GLY A 36 10.04 -12.53 2.39
CA GLY A 36 10.41 -12.46 3.80
C GLY A 36 9.35 -13.05 4.74
N ILE A 37 8.67 -14.13 4.32
CA ILE A 37 7.77 -14.91 5.18
C ILE A 37 8.54 -15.70 6.24
N ASP A 38 9.72 -16.21 5.87
CA ASP A 38 10.60 -16.97 6.76
C ASP A 38 11.54 -16.07 7.57
N GLU A 39 11.46 -14.75 7.38
CA GLU A 39 12.28 -13.77 8.09
C GLU A 39 11.65 -13.38 9.42
N HIS A 40 12.42 -13.45 10.50
CA HIS A 40 11.98 -12.96 11.81
C HIS A 40 11.80 -11.44 11.76
N ARG A 41 10.61 -10.97 12.15
CA ARG A 41 10.33 -9.53 12.26
C ARG A 41 10.78 -9.02 13.63
N PRO A 42 11.32 -7.80 13.70
CA PRO A 42 11.71 -7.23 14.98
C PRO A 42 10.49 -7.02 15.90
N ASP A 43 10.73 -6.99 17.21
CA ASP A 43 9.69 -6.73 18.20
C ASP A 43 8.97 -5.40 17.91
N GLY A 44 7.65 -5.40 18.10
CA GLY A 44 6.82 -4.22 17.84
C GLY A 44 6.57 -3.90 16.35
N TRP A 45 7.15 -4.65 15.40
CA TRP A 45 6.96 -4.43 13.97
C TRP A 45 5.48 -4.30 13.57
N TRP A 46 4.62 -5.19 14.08
CA TRP A 46 3.19 -5.14 13.78
C TRP A 46 2.52 -3.87 14.31
N ALA A 47 2.85 -3.45 15.53
CA ALA A 47 2.28 -2.25 16.15
C ALA A 47 2.71 -1.00 15.38
N GLU A 48 3.98 -0.90 14.97
CA GLU A 48 4.46 0.18 14.12
C GLU A 48 3.76 0.21 12.76
N GLN A 49 3.61 -0.95 12.12
CA GLN A 49 2.88 -1.08 10.85
C GLN A 49 1.42 -0.64 11.00
N PHE A 50 0.77 -1.07 12.08
CA PHE A 50 -0.61 -0.76 12.39
C PHE A 50 -0.80 0.74 12.63
N VAL A 51 -0.04 1.34 13.55
CA VAL A 51 -0.09 2.78 13.83
C VAL A 51 0.20 3.60 12.57
N ARG A 52 1.17 3.17 11.74
CA ARG A 52 1.46 3.84 10.48
C ARG A 52 0.29 3.80 9.49
N ARG A 53 -0.46 2.68 9.44
CA ARG A 53 -1.67 2.53 8.61
C ARG A 53 -2.82 3.38 9.15
N GLU A 54 -3.08 3.35 10.45
CA GLU A 54 -4.16 4.14 11.07
C GLU A 54 -3.90 5.66 10.93
N LEU A 55 -2.68 6.11 11.19
CA LEU A 55 -2.29 7.51 10.95
C LEU A 55 -2.39 7.91 9.48
N SER A 56 -2.30 6.95 8.55
CA SER A 56 -2.52 7.20 7.13
C SER A 56 -4.01 7.42 6.81
N HIS A 57 -4.91 6.71 7.50
CA HIS A 57 -6.36 6.91 7.37
C HIS A 57 -6.79 8.29 7.90
N ASP A 58 -6.29 8.70 9.06
CA ASP A 58 -6.60 10.00 9.64
C ASP A 58 -6.14 11.17 8.74
N ARG A 59 -4.95 11.07 8.15
CA ARG A 59 -4.44 12.09 7.22
C ARG A 59 -5.27 12.17 5.94
N ARG A 60 -5.77 11.04 5.44
CA ARG A 60 -6.67 11.01 4.27
C ARG A 60 -7.98 11.71 4.59
N LYS A 61 -8.51 11.56 5.81
CA LYS A 61 -9.71 12.27 6.26
C LYS A 61 -9.51 13.80 6.23
N VAL A 62 -8.39 14.29 6.75
CA VAL A 62 -8.03 15.72 6.71
C VAL A 62 -7.92 16.24 5.27
N ALA A 63 -7.31 15.48 4.36
CA ALA A 63 -7.23 15.85 2.94
C ALA A 63 -8.60 15.91 2.26
N VAL A 64 -9.51 14.97 2.59
CA VAL A 64 -10.89 14.96 2.08
C VAL A 64 -11.68 16.17 2.60
N GLU A 65 -11.54 16.52 3.88
CA GLU A 65 -12.17 17.71 4.46
C GLU A 65 -11.67 19.01 3.80
N ALA A 66 -10.36 19.11 3.55
CA ALA A 66 -9.77 20.24 2.83
C ALA A 66 -10.30 20.37 1.39
N ALA A 67 -10.44 19.24 0.69
CA ALA A 67 -11.01 19.20 -0.65
C ALA A 67 -12.50 19.60 -0.66
N ALA A 68 -13.29 19.09 0.29
CA ALA A 68 -14.70 19.41 0.41
C ALA A 68 -14.92 20.91 0.67
N LYS A 69 -14.11 21.52 1.55
CA LYS A 69 -14.12 22.97 1.80
C LYS A 69 -13.78 23.77 0.55
N ALA A 70 -12.79 23.34 -0.22
CA ALA A 70 -12.38 24.02 -1.45
C ALA A 70 -13.46 23.91 -2.56
N CYS A 71 -14.15 22.78 -2.67
CA CYS A 71 -15.25 22.60 -3.63
C CYS A 71 -16.35 23.67 -3.48
N VAL A 72 -16.69 24.06 -2.25
CA VAL A 72 -17.67 25.12 -2.00
C VAL A 72 -17.18 26.48 -2.52
N ALA A 73 -15.88 26.76 -2.43
CA ALA A 73 -15.29 28.00 -2.92
C ALA A 73 -15.26 28.07 -4.45
N TYR A 74 -15.10 26.94 -5.15
CA TYR A 74 -15.08 26.91 -6.61
C TYR A 74 -16.40 27.40 -7.22
N TRP A 75 -17.54 27.05 -6.60
CA TRP A 75 -18.87 27.47 -7.06
C TRP A 75 -19.14 28.97 -6.88
N LYS A 76 -18.32 29.67 -6.09
CA LYS A 76 -18.43 31.10 -5.82
C LYS A 76 -17.38 31.93 -6.53
N ALA A 77 -16.57 31.32 -7.39
CA ALA A 77 -15.52 32.03 -8.10
C ALA A 77 -16.12 32.91 -9.21
N ASP A 78 -15.66 34.16 -9.28
CA ASP A 78 -16.17 35.13 -10.25
C ASP A 78 -15.52 34.96 -11.64
N SER A 79 -14.40 34.23 -11.72
CA SER A 79 -13.68 34.00 -12.97
C SER A 79 -12.97 32.63 -13.03
N GLU A 80 -12.59 32.23 -14.24
CA GLU A 80 -11.76 31.03 -14.46
C GLU A 80 -10.40 31.15 -13.77
N ALA A 81 -9.80 32.34 -13.76
CA ALA A 81 -8.53 32.59 -13.10
C ALA A 81 -8.62 32.35 -11.58
N ASP A 82 -9.75 32.72 -10.97
CA ASP A 82 -10.00 32.49 -9.54
C ASP A 82 -10.17 31.00 -9.24
N VAL A 83 -10.88 30.26 -10.10
CA VAL A 83 -10.98 28.79 -9.97
C VAL A 83 -9.59 28.15 -10.03
N VAL A 84 -8.74 28.55 -10.97
CA VAL A 84 -7.37 28.00 -11.10
C VAL A 84 -6.54 28.30 -9.85
N ALA A 85 -6.64 29.51 -9.29
CA ALA A 85 -5.95 29.89 -8.07
C ALA A 85 -6.45 29.07 -6.86
N LEU A 86 -7.77 28.89 -6.72
CA LEU A 86 -8.39 28.10 -5.67
C LEU A 86 -8.00 26.62 -5.76
N VAL A 87 -8.02 26.03 -6.96
CA VAL A 87 -7.60 24.64 -7.19
C VAL A 87 -6.12 24.45 -6.85
N ARG A 88 -5.26 25.41 -7.21
CA ARG A 88 -3.83 25.37 -6.85
C ARG A 88 -3.64 25.36 -5.34
N ALA A 89 -4.30 26.28 -4.63
CA ALA A 89 -4.24 26.37 -3.17
C ALA A 89 -4.76 25.08 -2.49
N ALA A 90 -5.86 24.50 -3.01
CA ALA A 90 -6.39 23.24 -2.51
C ALA A 90 -5.42 22.07 -2.72
N ASN A 91 -4.78 21.99 -3.89
CA ASN A 91 -3.78 20.96 -4.17
C ASN A 91 -2.54 21.09 -3.28
N GLU A 92 -2.11 22.32 -2.96
CA GLU A 92 -1.04 22.58 -2.00
C GLU A 92 -1.42 22.11 -0.59
N ALA A 93 -2.65 22.41 -0.14
CA ALA A 93 -3.16 21.98 1.16
C ALA A 93 -3.26 20.44 1.27
N ILE A 94 -3.79 19.78 0.24
CA ILE A 94 -3.85 18.31 0.15
C ILE A 94 -2.43 17.72 0.15
N THR A 95 -1.52 18.31 -0.62
CA THR A 95 -0.12 17.87 -0.67
C THR A 95 0.56 18.03 0.68
N ALA A 96 0.31 19.13 1.40
CA ALA A 96 0.86 19.36 2.74
C ALA A 96 0.32 18.34 3.75
N ALA A 97 -0.98 18.03 3.72
CA ALA A 97 -1.59 17.00 4.55
C ALA A 97 -1.02 15.59 4.26
N THR A 98 -0.60 15.36 3.01
CA THR A 98 -0.14 14.04 2.53
C THR A 98 1.40 13.90 2.52
N ARG A 99 2.19 14.98 2.57
CA ARG A 99 3.67 14.96 2.37
C ARG A 99 4.46 14.15 3.40
N ARG A 100 3.90 13.81 4.56
CA ARG A 100 4.52 12.86 5.51
C ARG A 100 4.38 11.38 5.07
N GLN A 101 3.71 11.10 3.96
CA GLN A 101 3.46 9.75 3.44
C GLN A 101 4.52 9.30 2.40
N SER A 102 5.29 10.24 1.82
CA SER A 102 6.08 10.03 0.59
C SER A 102 7.48 9.41 0.76
N PHE A 103 7.77 8.69 1.85
CA PHE A 103 9.08 8.04 2.02
C PHE A 103 9.05 6.51 2.03
N ALA A 104 7.90 5.86 1.78
CA ALA A 104 7.83 4.38 1.78
C ALA A 104 6.84 3.74 0.78
N TRP A 105 6.47 4.41 -0.30
CA TRP A 105 5.70 3.78 -1.38
C TRP A 105 6.63 3.20 -2.46
N HIS A 106 7.39 2.18 -2.10
CA HIS A 106 8.10 1.32 -3.08
C HIS A 106 7.43 -0.06 -3.25
N ASN A 107 6.30 -0.35 -2.60
CA ASN A 107 5.71 -1.71 -2.57
C ASN A 107 4.21 -1.80 -2.88
N PHE A 108 3.57 -0.75 -3.40
CA PHE A 108 2.19 -0.89 -3.89
C PHE A 108 2.09 -0.27 -5.28
N ASP A 109 1.98 -1.13 -6.28
CA ASP A 109 1.63 -0.75 -7.64
C ASP A 109 0.30 0.01 -7.60
N VAL A 110 0.36 1.33 -7.81
CA VAL A 110 -0.84 2.08 -8.17
C VAL A 110 -1.14 1.72 -9.61
N VAL A 111 -2.06 0.77 -9.81
CA VAL A 111 -2.73 0.56 -11.09
C VAL A 111 -3.51 1.83 -11.41
N THR A 112 -2.93 2.76 -12.14
CA THR A 112 -3.70 3.78 -12.84
C THR A 112 -4.18 3.18 -14.17
N SER A 113 -5.41 2.68 -14.20
CA SER A 113 -6.05 2.32 -15.45
C SER A 113 -6.45 3.61 -16.19
N ARG A 114 -5.56 4.11 -17.04
CA ARG A 114 -5.93 5.08 -18.07
C ARG A 114 -5.64 4.46 -19.43
N ARG A 115 -6.70 3.85 -19.99
CA ARG A 115 -6.87 3.41 -21.38
C ARG A 115 -5.62 2.83 -22.07
N GLY A 116 -5.52 1.50 -22.04
CA GLY A 116 -5.11 0.70 -23.20
C GLY A 116 -3.77 0.99 -23.87
N ARG A 117 -2.64 0.84 -23.15
CA ARG A 117 -1.37 0.33 -23.69
C ARG A 117 -0.35 0.15 -22.57
N VAL A 118 0.01 -1.09 -22.29
CA VAL A 118 1.14 -1.41 -21.39
C VAL A 118 2.42 -1.20 -22.17
N ARG A 119 3.16 -0.12 -21.86
CA ARG A 119 4.59 -0.01 -22.20
C ARG A 119 5.35 0.03 -20.89
N SER A 120 6.06 -1.06 -20.57
CA SER A 120 7.05 -1.06 -19.51
C SER A 120 8.25 -0.23 -19.95
N ARG A 121 8.44 0.95 -19.36
CA ARG A 121 9.74 1.61 -19.33
C ARG A 121 10.42 1.14 -18.04
N ARG A 122 11.50 0.36 -18.15
CA ARG A 122 12.45 0.15 -17.05
C ARG A 122 12.94 1.54 -16.62
N ALA A 123 12.51 2.02 -15.47
CA ALA A 123 13.17 3.14 -14.82
C ALA A 123 14.59 2.69 -14.46
N GLY A 124 15.58 3.31 -15.09
CA GLY A 124 16.99 3.09 -14.79
C GLY A 124 17.27 3.35 -13.31
N ARG A 125 18.11 2.49 -12.74
CA ARG A 125 18.69 2.56 -11.41
C ARG A 125 19.12 4.00 -11.08
N TRP A 126 18.46 4.61 -10.09
CA TRP A 126 18.84 5.90 -9.55
C TRP A 126 20.00 5.68 -8.56
N SER A 127 21.20 6.14 -8.91
CA SER A 127 22.35 6.21 -7.99
C SER A 127 22.27 7.51 -7.17
N PRO A 128 22.39 7.49 -5.83
CA PRO A 128 22.45 8.71 -5.06
C PRO A 128 23.78 9.42 -5.32
N ARG A 129 23.68 10.72 -5.60
CA ARG A 129 24.73 11.59 -6.17
C ARG A 129 26.03 11.58 -5.39
N GLY A 130 27.13 11.66 -6.15
CA GLY A 130 28.44 12.06 -5.66
C GLY A 130 28.39 13.42 -4.96
N ARG A 131 29.17 13.54 -3.88
CA ARG A 131 29.53 14.82 -3.29
C ARG A 131 30.42 15.57 -4.29
N PRO A 132 30.17 16.86 -4.59
CA PRO A 132 31.20 17.69 -5.18
C PRO A 132 32.29 17.95 -4.13
N THR A 133 33.51 17.53 -4.43
CA THR A 133 34.73 17.87 -3.69
C THR A 133 34.95 19.37 -3.74
N PRO A 134 35.19 20.08 -2.62
CA PRO A 134 35.58 21.48 -2.69
C PRO A 134 36.96 21.60 -3.36
N ALA A 135 37.03 22.43 -4.39
CA ALA A 135 38.24 22.76 -5.11
C ALA A 135 39.31 23.31 -4.15
N ALA A 136 40.53 22.78 -4.28
CA ALA A 136 41.70 23.34 -3.64
C ALA A 136 41.97 24.74 -4.22
N VAL A 137 41.73 25.77 -3.41
CA VAL A 137 42.30 27.10 -3.64
C VAL A 137 43.79 27.00 -3.33
N ARG A 138 44.62 26.93 -4.38
CA ARG A 138 46.05 27.19 -4.25
C ARG A 138 46.25 28.71 -4.33
N ARG A 139 46.91 29.25 -3.31
CA ARG A 139 47.63 30.53 -3.37
C ARG A 139 48.95 30.33 -4.09
#